data_AF-A0A7S9VPP7-F1
#
_entry.id   AF-A0A7S9VPP7-F1
#
_cell.length_a   1.000
_cell.length_b   1.000
_cell.length_c   1.000
_cell.angle_alpha   90.00
_cell.angle_beta   90.00
_cell.angle_gamma   90.00
#
_symmetry.space_group_name_H-M   'P 1'
#
loop_
_entity.id
_entity.type
_entity.pdbx_description
1 polymer ?
#
loop_
_entity_poly.entity_id
_entity_poly.type
_entity_poly.pdbx_seq_one_letter_code
_entity_poly.pdbx_strand_id
1 'polypeptide(L)'
;MTSISPTDSVMAIRNAILQKNAALRDVAQTGTVGGGVGVGGAEGTKPGGFTEALNSALQQVNGLQSQAGEAASAFERGETTDIAAVMLAKQQASVSFEATLQVRNKLLSAYKDIMSMPV
;
A
#
# COMPACT_ATOMS: atom_id res chain seq x y z
N MET A 1 -11.61 42.55 39.09
CA MET A 1 -10.87 41.29 38.87
C MET A 1 -11.82 40.34 38.18
N THR A 2 -11.67 40.21 36.86
CA THR A 2 -12.69 39.69 35.92
C THR A 2 -12.82 38.17 36.00
N SER A 3 -14.03 37.69 36.24
CA SER A 3 -14.38 36.26 36.22
C SER A 3 -14.26 35.70 34.81
N ILE A 4 -13.43 34.68 34.62
CA ILE A 4 -13.31 33.93 33.36
C ILE A 4 -14.50 32.98 33.31
N SER A 5 -15.51 33.31 32.52
CA SER A 5 -16.70 32.49 32.36
C SER A 5 -16.35 31.18 31.62
N PRO A 6 -16.83 30.01 32.08
CA PRO A 6 -16.57 28.72 31.44
C PRO A 6 -16.96 28.66 29.95
N THR A 7 -17.94 29.47 29.54
CA THR A 7 -18.44 29.60 28.16
C THR A 7 -17.43 30.22 27.18
N ASP A 8 -16.58 31.15 27.63
CA ASP A 8 -15.52 31.73 26.80
C ASP A 8 -14.43 30.68 26.50
N SER A 9 -14.13 29.83 27.48
CA SER A 9 -13.19 28.71 27.32
C SER A 9 -13.70 27.68 26.30
N VAL A 10 -15.01 27.44 26.19
CA VAL A 10 -15.55 26.49 25.20
C VAL A 10 -15.52 27.07 23.78
N MET A 11 -15.74 28.38 23.61
CA MET A 11 -15.57 29.06 22.32
C MET A 11 -14.10 29.08 21.88
N ALA A 12 -13.17 29.31 22.82
CA ALA A 12 -11.73 29.25 22.55
C ALA A 12 -11.26 27.84 22.15
N ILE A 13 -11.76 26.80 22.82
CA ILE A 13 -11.45 25.40 22.48
C ILE A 13 -12.04 25.01 21.13
N ARG A 14 -13.29 25.41 20.82
CA ARG A 14 -13.91 25.14 19.52
C ARG A 14 -13.10 25.78 18.38
N ASN A 15 -12.60 27.00 18.59
CA ASN A 15 -11.79 27.69 17.58
C ASN A 15 -10.39 27.05 17.44
N ALA A 16 -9.78 26.60 18.54
CA ALA A 16 -8.50 25.90 18.53
C ALA A 16 -8.56 24.54 17.81
N ILE A 17 -9.68 23.81 17.95
CA ILE A 17 -9.89 22.52 17.24
C ILE A 17 -10.01 22.75 15.73
N LEU A 18 -10.68 23.83 15.30
CA LEU A 18 -10.80 24.17 13.87
C LEU A 18 -9.45 24.59 13.27
N GLN A 19 -8.63 25.36 13.99
CA GLN A 19 -7.27 25.71 13.56
C GLN A 19 -6.35 24.49 13.49
N LYS A 20 -6.44 23.58 14.47
CA LYS A 20 -5.63 22.35 14.49
C LYS A 20 -5.97 21.42 13.32
N ASN A 21 -7.25 21.31 12.96
CA ASN A 21 -7.67 20.52 11.79
C ASN A 21 -7.27 21.16 10.45
N ALA A 22 -7.23 22.48 10.35
CA ALA A 22 -6.76 23.17 9.13
C ALA A 22 -5.26 22.95 8.90
N ALA A 23 -4.43 23.08 9.95
CA ALA A 23 -2.99 22.84 9.86
C ALA A 23 -2.65 21.38 9.50
N LEU A 24 -3.43 20.40 9.98
CA LEU A 24 -3.24 19.00 9.63
C LEU A 24 -3.61 18.69 8.17
N ARG A 25 -4.54 19.43 7.56
CA ARG A 25 -4.86 19.29 6.12
C ARG A 25 -3.75 19.87 5.24
N ASP A 26 -3.12 20.96 5.68
CA ASP A 26 -1.97 21.56 4.99
C ASP A 26 -0.74 20.65 5.05
N VAL A 27 -0.48 19.98 6.19
CA VAL A 27 0.59 18.97 6.31
C VAL A 27 0.30 17.70 5.50
N ALA A 28 -0.96 17.26 5.41
CA ALA A 28 -1.34 16.13 4.55
C ALA A 28 -1.22 16.46 3.05
N GLN A 29 -1.37 17.73 2.66
CA GLN A 29 -1.23 18.19 1.28
C GLN A 29 0.22 18.58 0.93
N THR A 30 1.02 18.99 1.92
CA THR A 30 2.43 19.40 1.74
C THR A 30 3.43 18.27 2.04
N GLY A 31 2.98 17.14 2.61
CA GLY A 31 3.80 15.93 2.80
C GLY A 31 4.12 15.13 1.52
N THR A 32 3.73 15.62 0.34
CA THR A 32 4.00 14.98 -0.97
C THR A 32 4.98 15.74 -1.85
N VAL A 33 5.69 16.75 -1.32
CA VAL A 33 6.72 17.49 -2.06
C VAL A 33 8.07 17.45 -1.36
N GLY A 34 8.97 16.59 -1.86
CA GLY A 34 10.42 16.76 -1.71
C GLY A 34 11.18 15.58 -1.09
N GLY A 35 11.37 14.50 -1.85
CA GLY A 35 12.26 13.39 -1.47
C GLY A 35 12.13 12.20 -2.42
N GLY A 36 12.82 12.25 -3.56
CA GLY A 36 12.62 11.37 -4.70
C GLY A 36 12.77 9.87 -4.43
N VAL A 37 11.69 9.14 -4.70
CA VAL A 37 11.73 7.91 -5.48
C VAL A 37 10.80 8.16 -6.66
N GLY A 38 11.39 8.40 -7.82
CA GLY A 38 10.66 8.65 -9.05
C GLY A 38 9.84 7.42 -9.44
N VAL A 39 8.54 7.45 -9.13
CA VAL A 39 7.58 6.72 -9.95
C VAL A 39 7.42 7.57 -11.20
N GLY A 40 8.21 7.22 -12.20
CA GLY A 40 8.22 7.84 -13.52
C GLY A 40 6.81 7.98 -14.07
N GLY A 41 6.60 9.10 -14.74
CA GLY A 41 5.31 9.52 -15.28
C GLY A 41 4.61 8.41 -16.06
N ALA A 42 3.28 8.52 -16.05
CA ALA A 42 2.42 7.88 -17.03
C ALA A 42 2.71 8.48 -18.42
N GLU A 43 3.85 8.12 -19.00
CA GLU A 43 3.97 7.99 -20.45
C GLU A 43 3.05 6.84 -20.86
N GLY A 44 2.22 7.10 -21.87
CA GLY A 44 1.17 6.19 -22.31
C GLY A 44 1.67 4.75 -22.33
N THR A 45 1.04 3.91 -21.49
CA THR A 45 1.29 2.49 -21.42
C THR A 45 1.16 1.93 -22.83
N LYS A 46 2.31 1.68 -23.47
CA LYS A 46 2.38 0.88 -24.67
C LYS A 46 1.64 -0.43 -24.38
N PRO A 47 0.90 -1.01 -25.33
CA PRO A 47 0.11 -2.23 -25.11
C PRO A 47 0.87 -3.41 -24.46
N GLY A 48 2.21 -3.39 -24.42
CA GLY A 48 3.05 -4.36 -23.69
C GLY A 48 3.35 -4.04 -22.21
N GLY A 49 3.33 -2.77 -21.78
CA GLY A 49 3.83 -2.36 -20.45
C GLY A 49 3.05 -2.96 -19.28
N PHE A 50 1.75 -3.18 -19.45
CA PHE A 50 0.93 -3.83 -18.44
C PHE A 50 1.27 -5.32 -18.28
N THR A 51 1.42 -6.04 -19.39
CA THR A 51 1.78 -7.47 -19.39
C THR A 51 3.18 -7.66 -18.79
N GLU A 52 4.13 -6.78 -19.11
CA GLU A 52 5.46 -6.73 -18.49
C GLU A 52 5.37 -6.53 -16.97
N ALA A 53 4.55 -5.58 -16.52
CA ALA A 53 4.35 -5.30 -15.10
C ALA A 53 3.70 -6.50 -14.37
N LEU A 54 2.72 -7.16 -14.99
CA LEU A 54 2.10 -8.36 -14.44
C LEU A 54 3.08 -9.53 -14.36
N ASN A 55 3.87 -9.76 -15.41
CA ASN A 55 4.92 -10.79 -15.40
C ASN A 55 5.96 -10.50 -14.30
N SER A 56 6.36 -9.24 -14.15
CA SER A 56 7.29 -8.81 -13.09
C SER A 56 6.69 -9.04 -11.70
N ALA A 57 5.41 -8.74 -11.50
CA ALA A 57 4.72 -9.00 -10.24
C ALA A 57 4.62 -10.50 -9.92
N LEU A 58 4.33 -11.34 -10.92
CA LEU A 58 4.31 -12.79 -10.76
C LEU A 58 5.69 -13.35 -10.39
N GLN A 59 6.75 -12.86 -11.03
CA GLN A 59 8.12 -13.21 -10.68
C GLN A 59 8.49 -12.78 -9.25
N GLN A 60 8.07 -11.58 -8.83
CA GLN A 60 8.28 -11.12 -7.46
C GLN A 60 7.57 -12.02 -6.44
N VAL A 61 6.30 -12.39 -6.68
CA VAL A 61 5.57 -13.30 -5.79
C VAL A 61 6.25 -14.67 -5.71
N ASN A 62 6.75 -15.19 -6.84
CA ASN A 62 7.51 -16.43 -6.86
C ASN A 62 8.80 -16.32 -6.02
N GLY A 63 9.54 -15.21 -6.14
CA GLY A 63 10.71 -14.94 -5.32
C GLY A 63 10.38 -14.87 -3.83
N LEU A 64 9.28 -14.21 -3.45
CA LEU A 64 8.81 -14.12 -2.07
C LEU A 64 8.41 -15.50 -1.51
N GLN A 65 7.76 -16.34 -2.31
CA GLN A 65 7.46 -17.73 -1.91
C GLN A 65 8.73 -18.56 -1.68
N SER A 66 9.70 -18.46 -2.59
CA SER A 66 10.99 -19.16 -2.45
C SER A 66 11.70 -18.73 -1.17
N GLN A 67 11.79 -17.42 -0.94
CA GLN A 67 12.45 -16.86 0.23
C GLN A 67 11.76 -17.26 1.54
N ALA A 68 10.42 -17.27 1.56
CA ALA A 68 9.65 -17.74 2.71
C ALA A 68 9.84 -19.26 2.96
N GLY A 69 10.00 -20.05 1.90
CA GLY A 69 10.32 -21.47 1.98
C GLY A 69 11.73 -21.71 2.52
N GLU A 70 12.72 -21.02 1.99
CA GLU A 70 14.12 -21.07 2.46
C GLU A 70 14.23 -20.66 3.93
N ALA A 71 13.59 -19.56 4.32
CA ALA A 71 13.57 -19.10 5.71
C ALA A 71 12.94 -20.14 6.64
N ALA A 72 11.83 -20.76 6.24
CA ALA A 72 11.20 -21.83 7.02
C ALA A 72 12.11 -23.04 7.16
N SER A 73 12.72 -23.51 6.06
CA SER A 73 13.62 -24.66 6.09
C SER A 73 14.91 -24.36 6.89
N ALA A 74 15.45 -23.15 6.82
CA ALA A 74 16.58 -22.73 7.64
C ALA A 74 16.24 -22.75 9.14
N PHE A 75 15.02 -22.35 9.50
CA PHE A 75 14.55 -22.41 10.89
C PHE A 75 14.35 -23.85 11.35
N GLU A 76 13.75 -24.71 10.53
CA GLU A 76 13.57 -26.15 10.81
C GLU A 76 14.91 -26.88 11.00
N ARG A 77 15.96 -26.46 10.27
CA ARG A 77 17.33 -26.99 10.43
C ARG A 77 18.10 -26.38 11.61
N GLY A 78 17.55 -25.36 12.26
CA GLY A 78 18.23 -24.64 13.35
C GLY A 78 19.35 -23.70 12.89
N GLU A 79 19.45 -23.41 11.59
CA GLU A 79 20.41 -22.43 11.04
C GLU A 79 20.02 -21.00 11.39
N THR A 80 18.73 -20.75 11.61
CA THR A 80 18.20 -19.49 12.16
C THR A 80 17.27 -19.77 13.33
N THR A 81 17.32 -18.92 14.35
CA THR A 81 16.43 -18.99 15.53
C THR A 81 15.32 -17.94 15.47
N ASP A 82 15.35 -17.07 14.46
CA ASP A 82 14.40 -15.97 14.33
C ASP A 82 13.12 -16.42 13.63
N ILE A 83 12.18 -16.91 14.43
CA ILE A 83 10.83 -17.26 13.97
C ILE A 83 10.03 -16.05 13.47
N ALA A 84 10.32 -14.84 13.98
CA ALA A 84 9.59 -13.64 13.58
C ALA A 84 9.92 -13.27 12.12
N ALA A 85 11.19 -13.37 11.72
CA ALA A 85 11.59 -13.17 10.33
C ALA A 85 10.94 -14.18 9.38
N VAL A 86 10.87 -15.47 9.77
CA VAL A 86 10.19 -16.50 8.97
C VAL A 86 8.71 -16.21 8.80
N MET A 87 8.03 -15.85 9.89
CA MET A 87 6.61 -15.52 9.87
C MET A 87 6.33 -14.26 9.04
N LEU A 88 7.18 -13.25 9.14
CA LEU A 88 7.08 -12.03 8.32
C LEU A 88 7.24 -12.35 6.83
N ALA A 89 8.24 -13.16 6.46
CA ALA A 89 8.44 -13.58 5.08
C ALA A 89 7.22 -14.35 4.54
N LYS A 90 6.63 -15.24 5.34
CA LYS A 90 5.40 -15.96 4.97
C LYS A 90 4.20 -15.02 4.80
N GLN A 91 4.02 -14.07 5.71
CA GLN A 91 2.93 -13.08 5.62
C GLN A 91 3.09 -12.20 4.38
N GLN A 92 4.30 -11.72 4.11
CA GLN A 92 4.60 -10.94 2.92
C GLN A 92 4.27 -11.72 1.64
N ALA A 93 4.73 -12.97 1.53
CA ALA A 93 4.42 -13.81 0.38
C ALA A 93 2.91 -14.03 0.19
N SER A 94 2.16 -14.23 1.28
CA SER A 94 0.70 -14.40 1.24
C SER A 94 -0.03 -13.15 0.74
N VAL A 95 0.29 -11.99 1.32
CA VAL A 95 -0.35 -10.71 0.95
C VAL A 95 -0.02 -10.33 -0.49
N SER A 96 1.24 -10.52 -0.92
CA SER A 96 1.64 -10.25 -2.31
C SER A 96 0.96 -11.20 -3.31
N PHE A 97 0.76 -12.47 -2.94
CA PHE A 97 0.02 -13.42 -3.76
C PHE A 97 -1.46 -13.03 -3.90
N GLU A 98 -2.12 -12.67 -2.79
CA GLU A 98 -3.51 -12.19 -2.80
C GLU A 98 -3.68 -10.95 -3.67
N ALA A 99 -2.76 -9.98 -3.55
CA ALA A 99 -2.76 -8.78 -4.40
C ALA A 99 -2.66 -9.16 -5.89
N THR A 100 -1.83 -10.13 -6.23
CA THR A 100 -1.67 -10.59 -7.63
C THR A 100 -2.92 -11.30 -8.15
N LEU A 101 -3.61 -12.08 -7.30
CA LEU A 101 -4.90 -12.67 -7.65
C LEU A 101 -5.97 -11.61 -7.93
N GLN A 102 -6.01 -10.53 -7.14
CA GLN A 102 -6.94 -9.42 -7.37
C GLN A 102 -6.72 -8.79 -8.75
N VAL A 103 -5.45 -8.54 -9.12
CA VAL A 103 -5.10 -8.01 -10.44
C VAL A 103 -5.51 -8.99 -11.55
N ARG A 104 -5.18 -10.28 -11.40
CA ARG A 104 -5.59 -11.32 -12.36
C ARG A 104 -7.10 -11.34 -12.57
N ASN A 105 -7.87 -11.33 -11.49
CA ASN A 105 -9.33 -11.37 -11.57
C ASN A 105 -9.88 -10.12 -12.25
N LYS A 106 -9.34 -8.94 -11.95
CA LYS A 106 -9.74 -7.68 -12.59
C LYS A 106 -9.49 -7.68 -14.09
N LEU A 107 -8.40 -8.31 -14.55
CA LEU A 107 -8.11 -8.45 -15.97
C LEU A 107 -9.05 -9.41 -16.69
N LEU A 108 -9.36 -10.55 -16.06
CA LEU A 108 -10.32 -11.49 -16.61
C LEU A 108 -11.71 -10.84 -16.74
N SER A 109 -12.11 -10.03 -15.74
CA SER A 109 -13.33 -9.22 -15.82
C SER A 109 -13.28 -8.21 -16.96
N ALA A 110 -12.20 -7.42 -17.07
CA ALA A 110 -12.08 -6.42 -18.14
C ALA A 110 -12.11 -7.04 -19.55
N TYR A 111 -11.47 -8.21 -19.73
CA TYR A 111 -11.54 -8.96 -20.98
C TYR A 111 -12.97 -9.43 -21.28
N LYS A 112 -13.66 -9.98 -20.26
CA LYS A 112 -15.05 -10.40 -20.37
C LYS A 112 -15.98 -9.22 -20.68
N ASP A 113 -15.75 -8.06 -20.09
CA ASP A 113 -16.55 -6.84 -20.29
C ASP A 113 -16.42 -6.33 -21.73
N ILE A 114 -15.20 -6.31 -22.29
CA ILE A 114 -14.98 -5.97 -23.71
C ILE A 114 -15.74 -6.96 -24.63
N MET A 115 -15.69 -8.25 -24.31
CA MET A 115 -16.34 -9.29 -25.12
C MET A 115 -17.87 -9.30 -24.99
N SER A 116 -18.41 -8.80 -23.87
CA SER A 116 -19.85 -8.74 -23.60
C SER A 116 -20.48 -7.42 -24.04
N MET A 117 -19.67 -6.46 -24.50
CA MET A 117 -20.17 -5.19 -25.03
C MET A 117 -20.87 -5.47 -26.37
N PRO A 118 -22.19 -5.24 -26.50
CA PRO A 118 -22.85 -5.37 -27.78
C PRO A 118 -22.28 -4.33 -28.75
N VAL A 119 -21.97 -4.77 -29.97
CA VAL A 119 -21.63 -3.88 -31.08
C VAL A 119 -22.84 -3.06 -31.52
#